data_AF-A0A7Z9G2P5-F1
#
_entry.id   AF-A0A7Z9G2P5-F1
#
_cell.length_a   1.000
_cell.length_b   1.000
_cell.length_c   1.000
_cell.angle_alpha   90.00
_cell.angle_beta   90.00
_cell.angle_gamma   90.00
#
_symmetry.space_group_name_H-M   'P 1'
#
loop_
_entity.id
_entity.type
_entity.pdbx_description
1 polymer ?
#
loop_
_entity_poly.entity_id
_entity_poly.type
_entity_poly.pdbx_seq_one_letter_code
_entity_poly.pdbx_strand_id
1 'polypeptide(L)' 'MREQGKLEKATEAYQQVIQIQPNHADAYNNLGTVFINQDRIDDAIEAYQQAIRIQPNQGEAYYN' A
#
# COMPACT_ATOMS: atom_id res chain seq x y z
N MET A 1 18.25 11.99 0.28
CA MET A 1 18.78 11.32 -0.93
C MET A 1 18.77 9.79 -0.84
N ARG A 2 19.43 9.14 0.14
CA ARG A 2 19.45 7.66 0.21
C ARG A 2 18.09 7.01 0.54
N GLU A 3 17.25 7.68 1.32
CA GLU A 3 15.93 7.16 1.71
C GLU A 3 14.89 7.33 0.60
N GLN A 4 14.83 8.51 -0.03
CA GLN A 4 13.97 8.74 -1.21
C GLN A 4 14.21 7.71 -2.32
N GLY A 5 15.47 7.43 -2.68
CA GLY A 5 15.79 6.41 -3.69
C GLY A 5 15.42 4.97 -3.29
N LYS A 6 15.26 4.69 -1.99
CA LYS A 6 14.75 3.39 -1.51
C LYS A 6 13.21 3.36 -1.55
N LEU A 7 12.56 4.47 -1.20
CA LEU A 7 11.10 4.61 -1.25
C LEU A 7 10.58 4.53 -2.69
N GLU A 8 11.27 5.13 -3.65
CA GLU A 8 10.94 5.04 -5.08
C GLU A 8 11.01 3.58 -5.57
N LYS A 9 12.09 2.86 -5.26
CA LYS A 9 12.21 1.43 -5.59
C LYS A 9 11.15 0.57 -4.91
N ALA A 10 10.80 0.88 -3.66
CA ALA A 10 9.73 0.19 -2.94
C ALA A 10 8.37 0.43 -3.62
N THR A 11 8.11 1.67 -4.04
CA THR A 11 6.91 2.04 -4.81
C THR A 11 6.80 1.20 -6.07
N GLU A 12 7.86 1.16 -6.88
CA GLU A 12 7.90 0.35 -8.11
C GLU A 12 7.69 -1.13 -7.84
N ALA A 13 8.35 -1.69 -6.81
CA ALA A 13 8.20 -3.10 -6.45
C ALA A 13 6.75 -3.45 -6.07
N TYR A 14 6.08 -2.63 -5.25
CA TYR A 14 4.69 -2.87 -4.89
C TYR A 14 3.74 -2.66 -6.07
N GLN A 15 4.00 -1.69 -6.95
CA GLN A 15 3.23 -1.53 -8.18
C GLN A 15 3.35 -2.75 -9.11
N GLN A 16 4.54 -3.36 -9.23
CA GLN A 16 4.71 -4.61 -9.96
C GLN A 16 3.93 -5.76 -9.32
N VAL A 17 3.95 -5.87 -7.99
CA VAL A 17 3.13 -6.87 -7.27
C VAL A 17 1.65 -6.65 -7.56
N ILE A 18 1.17 -5.42 -7.54
CA ILE A 18 -0.23 -5.06 -7.84
C ILE A 18 -0.58 -5.38 -9.30
N GLN A 19 0.32 -5.17 -10.25
CA GLN A 19 0.10 -5.54 -11.65
C GLN A 19 -0.07 -7.06 -11.83
N ILE A 20 0.69 -7.86 -11.09
CA ILE A 20 0.62 -9.33 -11.16
C ILE A 20 -0.57 -9.84 -10.34
N GLN A 21 -0.84 -9.22 -9.19
CA GLN A 21 -1.86 -9.61 -8.22
C GLN A 21 -2.67 -8.38 -7.79
N PRO A 22 -3.66 -7.96 -8.59
CA PRO A 22 -4.45 -6.76 -8.31
C PRO A 22 -5.32 -6.87 -7.05
N ASN A 23 -5.49 -8.08 -6.51
CA ASN A 23 -6.25 -8.37 -5.28
C ASN A 23 -5.32 -8.66 -4.08
N HIS A 24 -4.09 -8.13 -4.07
CA HIS A 24 -3.15 -8.33 -2.97
C HIS A 24 -3.21 -7.18 -1.96
N ALA A 25 -4.07 -7.30 -0.94
CA ALA A 25 -4.33 -6.24 0.04
C ALA A 25 -3.05 -5.74 0.75
N ASP A 26 -2.14 -6.65 1.12
CA ASP A 26 -0.90 -6.28 1.81
C ASP A 26 0.04 -5.45 0.93
N ALA A 27 0.04 -5.66 -0.39
CA ALA A 27 0.82 -4.82 -1.30
C ALA A 27 0.29 -3.38 -1.32
N TYR A 28 -1.03 -3.20 -1.33
CA TYR A 28 -1.64 -1.86 -1.23
C TYR A 28 -1.41 -1.22 0.15
N ASN A 29 -1.49 -1.96 1.25
CA ASN A 29 -1.17 -1.46 2.58
C ASN A 29 0.29 -0.98 2.68
N ASN A 30 1.23 -1.79 2.18
CA ASN A 30 2.64 -1.41 2.19
C ASN A 30 2.94 -0.24 1.24
N LEU A 31 2.27 -0.18 0.10
CA LEU A 31 2.37 0.95 -0.83
C LEU A 31 1.88 2.25 -0.17
N GLY A 32 0.77 2.20 0.60
CA GLY A 32 0.28 3.34 1.37
C GLY A 32 1.32 3.85 2.39
N THR A 33 1.99 2.93 3.09
CA THR A 33 3.06 3.29 4.03
C THR A 33 4.26 3.95 3.34
N VAL A 34 4.63 3.45 2.15
CA VAL A 34 5.69 4.05 1.33
C VAL A 34 5.29 5.47 0.89
N PHE A 35 4.04 5.69 0.51
CA PHE A 35 3.54 7.02 0.14
C PHE A 35 3.51 7.99 1.31
N ILE A 36 3.15 7.56 2.53
CA ILE A 36 3.27 8.40 3.73
C ILE A 36 4.71 8.87 3.93
N ASN A 37 5.69 7.97 3.79
CA ASN A 37 7.11 8.31 3.92
C ASN A 37 7.64 9.22 2.79
N GLN A 38 6.87 9.36 1.70
CA GLN A 38 7.14 10.29 0.59
C GLN A 38 6.34 11.60 0.71
N ASP A 39 5.62 11.83 1.82
CA ASP A 39 4.69 12.94 2.02
C ASP A 39 3.52 12.97 1.01
N ARG A 40 3.23 11.83 0.37
CA ARG A 40 2.16 11.65 -0.63
C ARG A 40 0.88 11.11 0.03
N ILE A 41 0.25 11.94 0.85
CA ILE A 41 -0.86 11.49 1.70
C ILE A 41 -2.10 11.06 0.89
N ASP A 42 -2.44 11.77 -0.19
CA ASP A 42 -3.61 11.44 -1.01
C ASP A 42 -3.45 10.05 -1.68
N ASP A 43 -2.27 9.75 -2.21
CA ASP A 43 -1.97 8.44 -2.80
C ASP A 43 -1.98 7.32 -1.74
N ALA A 44 -1.53 7.62 -0.52
CA ALA A 44 -1.57 6.68 0.58
C ALA A 44 -3.02 6.31 0.95
N ILE A 45 -3.92 7.30 1.00
CA ILE A 45 -5.34 7.08 1.27
C ILE A 45 -5.95 6.17 0.21
N GLU A 46 -5.69 6.43 -1.08
CA GLU A 46 -6.21 5.59 -2.16
C GLU A 46 -5.69 4.15 -2.04
N ALA A 47 -4.40 3.97 -1.75
CA ALA A 47 -3.80 2.65 -1.55
C ALA A 47 -4.47 1.90 -0.38
N TYR A 48 -4.64 2.53 0.78
CA TYR A 48 -5.33 1.91 1.92
C TYR A 48 -6.81 1.61 1.63
N GLN A 49 -7.51 2.47 0.88
CA GLN A 49 -8.88 2.21 0.47
C GLN A 49 -8.98 0.98 -0.43
N GLN A 50 -8.04 0.78 -1.37
CA GLN A 50 -7.99 -0.44 -2.17
C GLN A 50 -7.70 -1.67 -1.31
N ALA A 51 -6.76 -1.58 -0.36
CA ALA A 51 -6.46 -2.68 0.56
C ALA A 51 -7.71 -3.12 1.35
N ILE A 52 -8.46 -2.16 1.90
CA ILE A 52 -9.71 -2.40 2.63
C ILE A 52 -10.78 -3.00 1.70
N ARG A 53 -10.90 -2.50 0.48
CA ARG A 53 -11.87 -3.01 -0.50
C ARG A 53 -11.57 -4.45 -0.91
N ILE A 54 -10.29 -4.82 -1.01
CA ILE A 54 -9.85 -6.17 -1.36
C ILE A 54 -10.07 -7.14 -0.20
N GLN A 55 -9.72 -6.73 1.02
CA GLN A 55 -9.86 -7.56 2.21
C GLN A 55 -10.60 -6.81 3.34
N PRO A 56 -11.92 -6.65 3.21
CA PRO A 56 -12.73 -5.91 4.19
C PRO A 56 -12.70 -6.58 5.57
N ASN A 57 -12.47 -7.90 5.62
CA ASN A 57 -12.45 -8.69 6.85
C ASN A 57 -11.21 -8.49 7.74
N GLN A 58 -10.13 -7.82 7.29
CA GLN A 58 -9.02 -7.53 8.21
C GLN A 58 -9.41 -6.51 9.29
N GLY A 59 -10.41 -5.65 9.03
CA GLY A 59 -10.95 -4.73 10.03
C GLY A 59 -11.87 -5.39 11.06
N GLU A 60 -12.63 -6.41 10.65
CA GLU A 60 -13.57 -7.13 11.54
C GLU A 60 -12.87 -8.17 12.44
N ALA A 61 -11.70 -8.67 12.05
CA ALA A 61 -10.98 -9.71 12.80
C ALA A 61 -10.42 -9.24 14.17
N TYR A 62 -10.49 -7.94 14.50
CA TYR A 62 -10.11 -7.40 15.81
C TYR A 62 -11.28 -7.23 16.80
N TYR A 63 -12.50 -7.63 16.43
CA TYR A 63 -13.67 -7.64 17.32
C TYR A 63 -14.20 -9.07 17.51
N ASN A 64 -13.54 -9.88 18.36
CA ASN A 64 -14.16 -11.00 19.08
C ASN A 64 -13.39 -11.31 20.36
#